data_AF-A0A2M9HJ72-F1
#
_entry.id   AF-A0A2M9HJ72-F1
#
_cell.length_a   1.000
_cell.length_b   1.000
_cell.length_c   1.000
_cell.angle_alpha   90.00
_cell.angle_beta   90.00
_cell.angle_gamma   90.00
#
_symmetry.space_group_name_H-M   'P 1'
#
loop_
_entity.id
_entity.type
_entity.pdbx_description
1 polymer ?
#
loop_
_entity_poly.entity_id
_entity_poly.type
_entity_poly.pdbx_seq_one_letter_code
_entity_poly.pdbx_strand_id
1 'polypeptide(L)'
;MSGGGDELRLVIRESSPTPVYEQIRAQIESMVKAGSLRNGDKLPSVRQLAGDLRLAPGTVAKAYAELAENGIIETAPGRAARIKHVAMLPEPLLQAASIYAKQAHQLSADFEDALSALRAQWK
;
A
#
# COMPACT_ATOMS: atom_id res chain seq x y z
N MET A 1 -10.11 21.03 -6.79
CA MET A 1 -9.93 21.62 -5.44
C MET A 1 -10.38 20.55 -4.46
N SER A 2 -9.57 19.92 -3.62
CA SER A 2 -8.14 20.00 -3.29
C SER A 2 -7.75 18.69 -2.57
N GLY A 3 -6.47 18.30 -2.66
CA GLY A 3 -5.80 17.36 -1.74
C GLY A 3 -5.86 15.88 -2.13
N GLY A 4 -4.77 15.13 -2.24
CA GLY A 4 -3.37 15.45 -2.05
C GLY A 4 -2.53 14.40 -2.78
N GLY A 5 -1.81 14.82 -3.82
CA GLY A 5 -0.49 14.25 -4.06
C GLY A 5 0.44 15.09 -3.24
N ASP A 6 0.39 14.94 -1.91
CA ASP A 6 1.46 15.45 -1.08
C ASP A 6 2.73 14.81 -1.67
N GLU A 7 3.62 15.68 -2.14
CA GLU A 7 4.82 15.35 -2.87
C GLU A 7 5.47 14.12 -2.22
N LEU A 8 5.57 13.00 -2.96
CA LEU A 8 6.14 11.77 -2.43
C LEU A 8 7.61 12.02 -2.10
N ARG A 9 7.89 12.47 -0.88
CA ARG A 9 9.21 12.88 -0.42
C ARG A 9 10.00 11.68 0.04
N LEU A 10 10.76 11.11 -0.88
CA LEU A 10 11.71 10.04 -0.60
C LEU A 10 13.12 10.63 -0.45
N VAL A 11 13.86 10.12 0.53
CA VAL A 11 15.26 10.48 0.75
C VAL A 11 16.13 9.31 0.30
N ILE A 12 17.00 9.55 -0.67
CA ILE A 12 17.93 8.52 -1.18
C ILE A 12 19.32 8.80 -0.62
N ARG A 13 19.94 7.77 -0.05
CA ARG A 13 21.33 7.82 0.44
C ARG A 13 22.20 6.91 -0.41
N GLU A 14 22.97 7.50 -1.32
CA GLU A 14 23.89 6.76 -2.20
C GLU A 14 25.03 6.08 -1.43
N SER A 15 25.43 6.64 -0.28
CA SER A 15 26.44 6.04 0.59
C SER A 15 25.92 4.87 1.43
N SER A 16 24.61 4.58 1.38
CA SER A 16 24.03 3.46 2.11
C SER A 16 24.41 2.13 1.44
N PRO A 17 24.68 1.06 2.22
CA PRO A 17 24.84 -0.28 1.67
C PRO A 17 23.53 -0.85 1.09
N THR A 18 22.38 -0.24 1.40
CA THR A 18 21.07 -0.66 0.88
C THR A 18 20.88 -0.21 -0.57
N PRO A 19 20.53 -1.11 -1.50
CA PRO A 19 20.21 -0.74 -2.88
C PRO A 19 19.12 0.33 -2.97
N VAL A 20 19.25 1.27 -3.91
CA VAL A 20 18.34 2.42 -4.04
C VAL A 20 16.87 2.01 -4.23
N TYR A 21 16.59 0.95 -5.00
CA TYR A 21 15.23 0.47 -5.18
C TYR A 21 14.61 -0.04 -3.85
N GLU A 22 15.40 -0.65 -2.97
CA GLU A 22 14.95 -1.09 -1.65
C GLU A 22 14.70 0.10 -0.73
N GLN A 23 15.52 1.15 -0.83
CA GLN A 23 15.29 2.40 -0.09
C GLN A 23 13.95 3.05 -0.48
N ILE A 24 13.62 3.05 -1.77
CA ILE A 24 12.32 3.55 -2.28
C ILE A 24 11.18 2.68 -1.73
N ARG A 25 11.28 1.36 -1.89
CA ARG A 25 10.26 0.40 -1.43
C ARG A 25 10.00 0.57 0.07
N ALA A 26 11.04 0.53 0.89
CA ALA A 26 10.92 0.60 2.35
C ALA A 26 10.30 1.91 2.84
N GLN A 27 10.62 3.05 2.20
CA GLN A 27 10.02 4.32 2.55
C GLN A 27 8.54 4.38 2.19
N ILE A 28 8.14 3.91 1.00
CA ILE A 28 6.73 3.84 0.62
C ILE A 28 5.96 2.93 1.59
N GLU A 29 6.48 1.74 1.90
CA GLU A 29 5.88 0.85 2.90
C GLU A 29 5.73 1.55 4.26
N SER A 30 6.77 2.25 4.72
CA SER A 30 6.71 2.98 5.98
C SER A 30 5.66 4.09 5.99
N MET A 31 5.49 4.83 4.88
CA MET A 31 4.46 5.85 4.75
C MET A 31 3.05 5.26 4.77
N VAL A 32 2.87 4.07 4.17
CA VAL A 32 1.59 3.37 4.26
C VAL A 32 1.37 2.86 5.70
N LYS A 33 2.40 2.38 6.42
CA LYS A 33 2.30 1.92 7.82
C LYS A 33 1.92 3.06 8.75
N ALA A 34 2.46 4.24 8.48
CA ALA A 34 2.15 5.46 9.21
C ALA A 34 0.79 6.06 8.84
N GLY A 35 0.08 5.52 7.83
CA GLY A 35 -1.20 6.03 7.35
C GLY A 35 -1.11 7.34 6.54
N SER A 36 0.11 7.78 6.19
CA SER A 36 0.37 8.93 5.33
C SER A 36 0.03 8.65 3.87
N LEU A 37 0.17 7.40 3.45
CA LEU A 37 -0.35 6.89 2.19
C LEU A 37 -1.49 5.90 2.47
N ARG A 38 -2.66 6.14 1.88
CA ARG A 38 -3.90 5.41 2.12
C ARG A 38 -4.31 4.59 0.90
N ASN A 39 -5.17 3.60 1.14
CA ASN A 39 -5.73 2.79 0.04
C ASN A 39 -6.40 3.70 -1.00
N GLY A 40 -6.04 3.49 -2.28
CA GLY A 40 -6.51 4.27 -3.41
C GLY A 40 -5.62 5.46 -3.77
N ASP A 41 -4.67 5.87 -2.92
CA ASP A 41 -3.79 7.01 -3.20
C ASP A 41 -2.95 6.76 -4.45
N LYS A 42 -2.83 7.79 -5.28
CA LYS A 42 -2.06 7.72 -6.52
C LYS A 42 -0.58 7.94 -6.21
N LEU A 43 0.26 7.06 -6.76
CA LEU A 43 1.69 7.29 -6.79
C LEU A 43 2.10 8.03 -8.07
N PRO A 44 3.21 8.78 -8.04
CA PRO A 44 3.81 9.33 -9.25
C PRO A 44 4.14 8.22 -10.24
N SER A 45 4.15 8.55 -11.54
CA SER A 45 4.62 7.60 -12.56
C SER A 45 6.10 7.26 -12.35
N VAL A 46 6.54 6.10 -12.85
CA VAL A 46 7.96 5.71 -12.83
C VAL A 46 8.85 6.80 -13.39
N ARG A 47 8.46 7.42 -14.53
CA ARG A 47 9.23 8.48 -15.17
C ARG A 47 9.26 9.77 -14.34
N GLN A 48 8.12 10.13 -13.72
CA GLN A 48 8.03 11.31 -12.87
C GLN A 48 8.92 11.14 -11.64
N LEU A 49 8.75 10.05 -10.88
CA LEU A 49 9.54 9.81 -9.67
C LEU A 49 11.03 9.66 -9.98
N ALA A 50 11.38 9.04 -11.10
CA ALA A 50 12.78 8.96 -11.55
C ALA A 50 13.35 10.35 -11.85
N GLY A 51 12.58 11.24 -12.45
CA GLY A 51 12.97 12.64 -12.68
C GLY A 51 13.15 13.40 -11.36
N ASP A 52 12.17 13.30 -10.46
CA ASP A 52 12.16 13.99 -9.17
C ASP A 52 13.36 13.57 -8.29
N LEU A 53 13.70 12.28 -8.30
CA LEU A 53 14.82 11.72 -7.54
C LEU A 53 16.15 11.71 -8.31
N ARG A 54 16.16 12.11 -9.59
CA ARG A 54 17.32 12.03 -10.50
C ARG A 54 17.92 10.62 -10.60
N LEU A 55 17.05 9.60 -10.69
CA LEU A 55 17.42 8.19 -10.77
C LEU A 55 17.18 7.60 -12.16
N ALA A 56 17.81 6.46 -12.43
CA ALA A 56 17.47 5.65 -13.60
C ALA A 56 16.01 5.14 -13.48
N PRO A 57 15.18 5.24 -14.54
CA PRO A 57 13.80 4.74 -14.52
C PRO A 57 13.68 3.26 -14.13
N GLY A 58 14.68 2.44 -14.49
CA GLY A 58 14.72 1.02 -14.13
C GLY A 58 14.77 0.77 -12.62
N THR A 59 15.42 1.64 -11.84
CA THR A 59 15.49 1.54 -10.38
C THR A 59 14.12 1.75 -9.74
N VAL A 60 13.40 2.77 -10.20
CA VAL A 60 12.03 3.05 -9.73
C VAL A 60 11.08 1.95 -10.20
N ALA A 61 11.20 1.49 -11.44
CA ALA A 61 10.40 0.38 -11.96
C ALA A 61 10.56 -0.89 -11.12
N LYS A 62 11.81 -1.23 -10.74
CA LYS A 62 12.07 -2.37 -9.86
C LYS A 62 11.42 -2.21 -8.49
N ALA A 63 11.51 -1.03 -7.87
CA ALA A 63 10.86 -0.77 -6.58
C ALA A 63 9.33 -0.94 -6.67
N TYR A 64 8.71 -0.41 -7.73
CA TYR A 64 7.26 -0.53 -7.94
C TYR A 64 6.84 -1.97 -8.25
N ALA A 65 7.66 -2.74 -8.97
CA ALA A 65 7.40 -4.15 -9.22
C ALA A 65 7.34 -4.95 -7.90
N GLU A 66 8.30 -4.76 -7.00
CA GLU A 66 8.31 -5.43 -5.70
C GLU A 66 7.16 -4.98 -4.79
N LEU A 67 6.80 -3.69 -4.81
CA LEU A 67 5.61 -3.20 -4.10
C LEU A 67 4.31 -3.84 -4.63
N ALA A 68 4.23 -4.08 -5.94
CA ALA A 68 3.07 -4.72 -6.56
C ALA A 68 3.01 -6.22 -6.24
N GLU A 69 4.16 -6.90 -6.26
CA GLU A 69 4.30 -8.30 -5.85
C GLU A 69 3.89 -8.50 -4.38
N ASN A 70 4.28 -7.58 -3.50
CA ASN A 70 3.89 -7.56 -2.10
C ASN A 70 2.45 -7.07 -1.86
N GLY A 71 1.71 -6.75 -2.92
CA GLY A 71 0.31 -6.31 -2.84
C GLY A 71 0.11 -4.96 -2.14
N ILE A 72 1.17 -4.13 -2.03
CA ILE A 72 1.15 -2.77 -1.45
C ILE A 72 0.62 -1.75 -2.48
N ILE A 73 0.89 -2.00 -3.76
CA ILE A 73 0.37 -1.18 -4.85
C ILE A 73 -0.30 -2.05 -5.91
N GLU A 74 -1.18 -1.43 -6.69
CA GLU A 74 -1.66 -1.98 -7.94
C GLU A 74 -1.19 -1.13 -9.11
N THR A 75 -0.87 -1.80 -10.21
CA THR A 75 -0.51 -1.18 -11.49
C THR A 75 -1.41 -1.74 -12.58
N ALA A 76 -1.85 -0.88 -13.50
CA ALA A 76 -2.61 -1.29 -14.67
C ALA A 76 -2.03 -0.61 -15.92
N PRO A 77 -2.00 -1.28 -17.08
CA PRO A 77 -1.49 -0.69 -18.31
C PRO A 77 -2.14 0.67 -18.60
N GLY A 78 -1.32 1.69 -18.83
CA GLY A 78 -1.76 3.06 -19.11
C GLY A 78 -2.35 3.81 -17.92
N ARG A 79 -2.29 3.28 -16.69
CA ARG A 79 -2.78 3.95 -15.47
C ARG A 79 -1.64 4.22 -14.48
N ALA A 80 -1.79 5.28 -13.71
CA ALA A 80 -0.90 5.56 -12.58
C ALA A 80 -1.04 4.44 -11.53
N ALA A 81 0.10 4.07 -10.92
CA ALA A 81 0.12 3.13 -9.80
C ALA A 81 -0.68 3.70 -8.62
N ARG A 82 -1.34 2.83 -7.86
CA ARG A 82 -2.11 3.22 -6.68
C ARG A 82 -1.78 2.34 -5.49
N ILE A 83 -1.86 2.90 -4.30
CA ILE A 83 -1.73 2.14 -3.06
C ILE A 83 -2.92 1.19 -2.95
N LYS A 84 -2.63 -0.09 -2.80
CA LYS A 84 -3.59 -1.14 -2.52
C LYS A 84 -3.20 -1.72 -1.17
N HIS A 85 -3.98 -1.42 -0.14
CA HIS A 85 -3.60 -1.81 1.21
C HIS A 85 -4.37 -3.04 1.66
N VAL A 86 -3.89 -4.22 1.25
CA VAL A 86 -4.35 -5.51 1.81
C VAL A 86 -3.37 -6.03 2.87
N ALA A 87 -2.08 -5.65 2.77
CA ALA A 87 -0.98 -6.37 3.41
C ALA A 87 -0.44 -5.82 4.75
N MET A 88 -1.04 -4.78 5.37
CA MET A 88 -0.52 -4.31 6.68
C MET A 88 -1.53 -4.12 7.79
N LEU A 89 -2.68 -4.80 7.69
CA LEU A 89 -3.31 -5.25 8.93
C LEU A 89 -2.34 -6.28 9.56
N PRO A 90 -2.06 -6.21 10.88
CA PRO A 90 -1.23 -7.22 11.53
C PRO A 90 -1.70 -8.62 11.16
N GLU A 91 -0.79 -9.55 10.89
CA GLU A 91 -1.15 -10.92 10.51
C GLU A 91 -2.19 -11.56 11.46
N PRO A 92 -2.11 -11.39 12.79
CA PRO A 92 -3.16 -11.87 13.69
C PRO A 92 -4.55 -11.26 13.43
N LEU A 93 -4.61 -10.00 13.00
CA LEU A 93 -5.86 -9.31 12.69
C LEU A 93 -6.47 -9.81 11.38
N LEU A 94 -5.64 -10.08 10.36
CA LEU A 94 -6.09 -10.72 9.12
C LEU A 94 -6.64 -12.12 9.38
N GLN A 95 -5.97 -12.89 10.24
CA GLN A 95 -6.44 -14.22 10.66
C GLN A 95 -7.77 -14.13 11.42
N ALA A 96 -7.89 -13.21 12.37
CA ALA A 96 -9.14 -12.97 13.09
C ALA A 96 -10.29 -12.59 12.14
N ALA A 97 -10.04 -11.70 11.18
CA ALA A 97 -11.02 -11.33 10.16
C ALA A 97 -11.44 -12.53 9.29
N SER A 98 -10.49 -13.39 8.88
CA SER A 98 -10.78 -14.61 8.11
C SER A 98 -11.64 -15.60 8.89
N ILE A 99 -11.32 -15.82 10.17
CA ILE A 99 -12.10 -16.69 11.06
C ILE A 99 -13.53 -16.15 11.20
N TYR A 100 -13.65 -14.86 11.47
CA TYR A 100 -14.94 -14.18 11.61
C TYR A 100 -15.79 -14.29 10.35
N ALA A 101 -15.23 -13.98 9.17
CA ALA A 101 -15.93 -14.06 7.89
C ALA A 101 -16.41 -15.49 7.58
N LYS A 102 -15.60 -16.51 7.85
CA LYS A 102 -16.01 -17.92 7.67
C LYS A 102 -17.20 -18.28 8.55
N GLN A 103 -17.21 -17.85 9.80
CA GLN A 103 -18.32 -18.10 10.72
C GLN A 103 -19.59 -17.36 10.28
N ALA A 104 -19.46 -16.08 9.87
CA ALA A 104 -20.58 -15.31 9.34
C ALA A 104 -21.24 -16.00 8.14
N HIS A 105 -20.44 -16.50 7.19
CA HIS A 105 -20.95 -17.25 6.04
C HIS A 105 -21.64 -18.57 6.43
N GLN A 106 -21.12 -19.31 7.42
CA GLN A 106 -21.78 -20.53 7.92
C GLN A 106 -23.14 -20.24 8.55
N LEU A 107 -23.32 -19.04 9.12
CA LEU A 107 -24.59 -18.55 9.65
C LEU A 107 -25.48 -17.90 8.58
N SER A 108 -25.08 -17.92 7.32
CA SER A 108 -25.76 -17.24 6.20
C SER A 108 -25.89 -15.72 6.38
N ALA A 109 -25.03 -15.10 7.19
CA ALA A 109 -24.99 -13.65 7.33
C ALA A 109 -24.34 -13.02 6.08
N ASP A 110 -24.91 -11.90 5.63
CA ASP A 110 -24.30 -11.10 4.60
C ASP A 110 -23.23 -10.14 5.17
N PHE A 111 -22.65 -9.33 4.30
CA PHE A 111 -21.59 -8.39 4.70
C PHE A 111 -22.09 -7.33 5.69
N GLU A 112 -23.32 -6.84 5.54
CA GLU A 112 -23.88 -5.80 6.40
C GLU A 112 -24.22 -6.35 7.78
N ASP A 113 -24.76 -7.56 7.86
CA ASP A 113 -25.01 -8.26 9.12
C ASP A 113 -23.71 -8.54 9.88
N ALA A 114 -22.69 -9.06 9.18
CA ALA A 114 -21.37 -9.29 9.76
C ALA A 114 -20.72 -7.98 10.24
N LEU A 115 -20.80 -6.90 9.45
CA LEU A 115 -20.25 -5.62 9.86
C LEU A 115 -20.99 -5.03 11.06
N SER A 116 -22.32 -5.17 11.12
CA SER A 116 -23.15 -4.71 12.23
C SER A 116 -22.83 -5.45 13.52
N ALA A 117 -22.67 -6.78 13.46
CA ALA A 117 -22.29 -7.59 14.62
C ALA A 117 -20.88 -7.24 15.13
N LEU A 118 -19.91 -7.04 14.24
CA LEU A 118 -18.57 -6.61 14.64
C LEU A 118 -18.59 -5.22 15.31
N ARG A 119 -19.34 -4.27 14.74
CA ARG A 119 -19.52 -2.93 15.31
C ARG A 119 -20.16 -2.95 16.70
N ALA A 120 -21.16 -3.80 16.92
CA ALA A 120 -21.83 -3.90 18.22
C ALA A 120 -20.91 -4.38 19.36
N GLN A 121 -19.81 -5.07 19.03
CA GLN A 121 -18.81 -5.54 19.99
C GLN A 121 -17.62 -4.58 20.14
N TRP A 122 -17.53 -3.55 19.30
CA TRP A 122 -16.44 -2.58 19.34
C TRP A 122 -16.69 -1.58 20.47
N LYS A 123 -15.87 -1.65 21.53
CA LYS A 123 -15.87 -0.68 22.62
C LYS A 123 -14.96 0.50 22.33
#